data_AF-A0A0B5NKE6-F1
#
_entry.id   AF-A0A0B5NKE6-F1
#
_cell.length_a   1.000
_cell.length_b   1.000
_cell.length_c   1.000
_cell.angle_alpha   90.00
_cell.angle_beta   90.00
_cell.angle_gamma   90.00
#
_symmetry.space_group_name_H-M   'P 1'
#
loop_
_entity.id
_entity.type
_entity.pdbx_description
1 polymer ?
#
loop_
_entity_poly.entity_id
_entity_poly.type
_entity_poly.pdbx_seq_one_letter_code
_entity_poly.pdbx_strand_id
1 'polypeptide(L)'
;MLEDLDVYPFTKLFKLKEDHEVLGQSGTLFVVRDTVISLETGVSNLLFGEVVVEDERVSVSFGKCTVDKRFVETFFDVVEDETFHQCQDRIESN
;
A
#
# COMPACT_ATOMS: atom_id res chain seq x y z
N MET A 1 13.51 4.47 -13.82
CA MET A 1 13.70 5.76 -13.12
C MET A 1 12.75 5.72 -11.95
N LEU A 2 13.26 5.51 -10.74
CA LEU A 2 12.48 5.27 -9.51
C LEU A 2 12.60 6.46 -8.52
N GLU A 3 13.22 7.56 -8.97
CA GLU A 3 13.47 8.74 -8.14
C GLU A 3 12.19 9.55 -7.87
N ASP A 4 11.15 9.41 -8.69
CA ASP A 4 9.93 10.23 -8.59
C ASP A 4 8.68 9.52 -8.07
N LEU A 5 8.80 8.27 -7.58
CA LEU A 5 7.66 7.67 -6.87
C LEU A 5 7.61 8.22 -5.44
N ASP A 6 7.00 9.40 -5.31
CA ASP A 6 6.56 9.96 -4.04
C ASP A 6 5.46 9.05 -3.49
N VAL A 7 5.84 8.16 -2.57
CA VAL A 7 4.93 7.27 -1.86
C VAL A 7 4.87 7.76 -0.43
N TYR A 8 3.80 8.47 -0.12
CA TYR A 8 3.49 8.91 1.24
C TYR A 8 2.45 7.97 1.84
N PRO A 9 2.40 7.83 3.18
CA PRO A 9 1.36 7.06 3.83
C PRO A 9 -0.04 7.48 3.37
N PHE A 10 -0.88 6.49 3.06
CA PHE A 10 -2.28 6.60 2.65
C PHE A 10 -2.57 7.39 1.38
N THR A 11 -1.58 7.95 0.68
CA THR A 11 -1.83 8.80 -0.48
C THR A 11 -2.10 8.05 -1.78
N LYS A 12 -1.73 6.76 -1.84
CA LYS A 12 -1.83 5.95 -3.04
C LYS A 12 -2.38 4.56 -2.73
N LEU A 13 -3.22 4.08 -3.63
CA LEU A 13 -3.74 2.73 -3.62
C LEU A 13 -2.90 1.85 -4.56
N PHE A 14 -2.57 0.66 -4.09
CA PHE A 14 -1.72 -0.30 -4.80
C PHE A 14 -2.50 -1.60 -4.99
N LYS A 15 -2.53 -2.13 -6.21
CA LYS A 15 -3.22 -3.36 -6.56
C LYS A 15 -2.21 -4.45 -6.87
N LEU A 16 -2.33 -5.60 -6.22
CA LEU A 16 -1.46 -6.74 -6.48
C LEU A 16 -1.68 -7.28 -7.91
N LYS A 17 -0.60 -7.43 -8.67
CA LYS A 17 -0.65 -7.83 -10.09
C LYS A 17 -1.06 -9.29 -10.27
N GLU A 18 -0.46 -10.18 -9.49
CA GLU A 18 -0.58 -11.63 -9.64
C GLU A 18 -0.75 -12.30 -8.28
N ASP A 19 -1.27 -13.53 -8.25
CA ASP A 19 -1.35 -14.31 -7.02
C ASP A 19 0.06 -14.47 -6.41
N HIS A 20 0.17 -14.25 -5.12
CA HIS A 20 1.43 -14.31 -4.39
C HIS A 20 1.24 -15.05 -3.08
N GLU A 21 2.13 -15.98 -2.79
CA GLU A 21 2.05 -16.85 -1.60
C GLU A 21 1.92 -16.07 -0.28
N VAL A 22 2.57 -14.89 -0.18
CA VAL A 22 2.49 -14.01 1.00
C VAL A 22 1.43 -12.90 0.87
N LEU A 23 1.28 -12.31 -0.33
CA LEU A 23 0.49 -11.10 -0.51
C LEU A 23 -0.98 -11.41 -0.81
N GLY A 24 -1.31 -12.67 -1.09
CA GLY A 24 -2.67 -13.11 -1.35
C GLY A 24 -2.99 -13.14 -2.84
N GLN A 25 -4.25 -12.87 -3.17
CA GLN A 25 -4.76 -13.02 -4.53
C GLN A 25 -4.54 -11.77 -5.38
N SER A 26 -4.34 -11.96 -6.67
CA SER A 26 -4.33 -10.89 -7.67
C SER A 26 -5.55 -9.99 -7.50
N GLY A 27 -5.32 -8.69 -7.59
CA GLY A 27 -6.33 -7.68 -7.41
C GLY A 27 -6.59 -7.24 -5.96
N THR A 28 -5.97 -7.88 -4.96
CA THR A 28 -5.99 -7.40 -3.58
C THR A 28 -5.40 -5.98 -3.51
N LEU A 29 -6.07 -5.13 -2.73
CA LEU A 29 -5.72 -3.71 -2.62
C LEU A 29 -4.92 -3.45 -1.36
N PHE A 30 -3.94 -2.55 -1.47
CA PHE A 30 -3.03 -2.18 -0.41
C PHE A 30 -2.82 -0.67 -0.39
N VAL A 31 -2.47 -0.15 0.78
CA VAL A 31 -1.98 1.23 0.95
C VAL A 31 -0.68 1.19 1.73
N VAL A 32 0.21 2.14 1.45
CA VAL A 32 1.37 2.34 2.31
C VAL A 32 0.89 2.99 3.62
N ARG A 33 1.25 2.38 4.74
CA ARG A 33 0.95 2.85 6.09
C ARG A 33 2.09 3.66 6.68
N ASP A 34 3.31 3.21 6.42
CA ASP A 34 4.52 3.81 6.96
C ASP A 34 5.74 3.43 6.13
N THR A 35 6.87 4.08 6.39
CA THR A 35 8.18 3.72 5.87
C THR A 35 9.07 3.24 7.00
N VAL A 36 9.50 1.98 6.94
CA VAL A 36 10.35 1.34 7.94
C VAL A 36 11.78 1.28 7.42
N ILE A 37 12.71 1.90 8.14
CA ILE A 37 14.13 1.90 7.80
C ILE A 37 14.86 0.84 8.65
N SER A 38 15.53 -0.10 8.00
CA SER A 38 16.43 -1.02 8.67
C SER A 38 17.71 -0.29 9.08
N LEU A 39 17.95 -0.14 10.39
CA LEU A 39 19.15 0.52 10.90
C LEU A 39 20.44 -0.26 10.61
N GLU A 40 20.34 -1.58 10.43
CA GLU A 40 21.48 -2.46 10.15
C GLU A 40 21.93 -2.40 8.69
N THR A 41 20.97 -2.30 7.77
CA THR A 41 21.24 -2.37 6.32
C THR A 41 21.09 -1.03 5.60
N GLY A 42 20.49 -0.03 6.25
CA GLY A 42 20.12 1.25 5.64
C GLY A 42 18.99 1.18 4.63
N VAL A 43 18.39 -0.01 4.42
CA VAL A 43 17.33 -0.20 3.43
C VAL A 43 16.00 0.33 3.96
N SER A 44 15.34 1.14 3.13
CA SER A 44 14.00 1.67 3.38
C SER A 44 12.95 0.75 2.76
N ASN A 45 12.05 0.25 3.60
CA ASN A 45 10.93 -0.60 3.21
C ASN A 45 9.62 0.14 3.44
N LEU A 46 8.63 -0.11 2.60
CA LEU A 46 7.29 0.42 2.77
C LEU A 46 6.45 -0.63 3.51
N LEU A 47 5.80 -0.21 4.60
CA LEU A 47 4.84 -1.04 5.32
C LEU A 47 3.49 -0.92 4.63
N PHE A 48 2.98 -2.02 4.09
CA PHE A 48 1.68 -2.07 3.44
C PHE A 48 0.60 -2.58 4.38
N GLY A 49 -0.55 -1.90 4.40
CA GLY A 49 -1.79 -2.39 4.96
C GLY A 49 -2.72 -2.85 3.84
N GLU A 50 -3.28 -4.06 3.98
CA GLU A 50 -4.34 -4.56 3.10
C GLU A 50 -5.61 -3.74 3.33
N VAL A 51 -6.25 -3.35 2.23
CA VAL A 51 -7.52 -2.63 2.18
C VAL A 51 -8.64 -3.65 1.99
N VAL A 52 -9.57 -3.69 2.95
CA VAL A 52 -10.74 -4.56 2.92
C VAL A 52 -11.99 -3.69 2.89
N VAL A 53 -12.86 -3.93 1.91
CA VAL A 53 -14.13 -3.23 1.74
C VAL A 53 -15.27 -4.19 2.06
N GLU A 54 -15.96 -3.94 3.17
CA GLU A 54 -17.10 -4.72 3.63
C GLU A 54 -18.25 -3.77 3.98
N ASP A 55 -19.46 -4.06 3.50
CA ASP A 55 -20.67 -3.26 3.78
C ASP A 55 -20.48 -1.75 3.59
N GLU A 56 -19.87 -1.34 2.47
CA GLU A 56 -19.53 0.06 2.12
C GLU A 56 -18.56 0.75 3.09
N ARG A 57 -17.91 -0.01 3.97
CA ARG A 57 -16.87 0.48 4.88
C ARG A 57 -15.52 0.00 4.41
N VAL A 58 -14.58 0.95 4.32
CA VAL A 58 -13.18 0.67 4.04
C VAL A 58 -12.45 0.51 5.36
N SER A 59 -11.77 -0.62 5.53
CA SER A 59 -10.86 -0.87 6.64
C SER A 59 -9.47 -1.16 6.10
N VAL A 60 -8.45 -0.76 6.85
CA VAL A 60 -7.05 -1.02 6.51
C VAL A 60 -6.40 -1.77 7.65
N SER A 61 -5.82 -2.92 7.35
CA SER A 61 -5.09 -3.71 8.36
C SER A 61 -3.87 -2.96 8.89
N PHE A 62 -3.48 -3.25 10.14
CA PHE A 62 -2.38 -2.57 10.83
C PHE A 62 -0.99 -2.81 10.22
N GLY A 63 -0.88 -3.75 9.28
CA GLY A 63 0.35 -4.06 8.55
C GLY A 63 0.32 -5.51 8.08
N LYS A 64 0.27 -5.72 6.76
CA LYS A 64 0.30 -7.03 6.13
C LYS A 64 1.73 -7.48 5.84
N CYS A 65 2.53 -6.58 5.27
CA CYS A 65 3.88 -6.89 4.81
C CYS A 65 4.75 -5.64 4.69
N THR A 66 6.06 -5.84 4.62
CA THR A 66 7.01 -4.82 4.22
C THR A 66 7.59 -5.17 2.86
N VAL A 67 7.70 -4.18 1.98
CA VAL A 67 8.26 -4.34 0.63
C VAL A 67 9.30 -3.26 0.41
N ASP A 68 10.49 -3.65 -0.03
CA ASP A 68 11.53 -2.70 -0.42
C ASP A 68 11.01 -1.86 -1.60
N LYS A 69 11.17 -0.54 -1.49
CA LYS A 69 10.64 0.45 -2.45
C LYS A 69 10.97 0.10 -3.91
N ARG A 70 12.14 -0.52 -4.15
CA ARG A 70 12.61 -0.88 -5.50
C ARG A 70 11.77 -1.97 -6.17
N PHE A 71 11.07 -2.79 -5.40
CA PHE A 71 10.27 -3.89 -5.91
C PHE A 71 8.77 -3.60 -5.91
N VAL A 72 8.34 -2.42 -5.47
CA VAL A 72 6.91 -2.05 -5.44
C VAL A 72 6.28 -2.20 -6.81
N GLU A 73 6.90 -1.64 -7.85
CA GLU A 73 6.42 -1.74 -9.22
C GLU A 73 6.51 -3.16 -9.79
N THR A 74 7.30 -4.05 -9.18
CA THR A 74 7.34 -5.46 -9.57
C THR A 74 6.08 -6.19 -9.15
N PHE A 75 5.58 -5.90 -7.94
CA PHE A 75 4.44 -6.62 -7.35
C PHE A 75 3.11 -5.92 -7.56
N PHE A 76 3.11 -4.58 -7.63
CA PHE A 76 1.89 -3.79 -7.59
C PHE A 76 1.76 -2.86 -8.80
N ASP A 77 0.50 -2.62 -9.19
CA ASP A 77 0.10 -1.47 -9.99
C ASP A 77 -0.36 -0.34 -9.06
N VAL A 78 -0.02 0.90 -9.41
CA VAL A 78 -0.59 2.08 -8.76
C VAL A 78 -1.97 2.32 -9.34
N VAL A 79 -2.98 2.39 -8.49
CA VAL A 79 -4.35 2.69 -8.87
C VAL A 79 -4.63 4.16 -8.64
N GLU A 80 -4.88 4.90 -9.70
CA GLU A 80 -5.46 6.24 -9.62
C GLU A 80 -6.98 6.11 -9.49
N ASP A 81 -7.49 6.20 -8.25
CA ASP A 81 -8.92 6.13 -7.98
C ASP A 81 -9.38 7.37 -7.21
N GLU A 82 -10.18 8.22 -7.87
CA GLU A 82 -10.76 9.41 -7.25
C GLU A 82 -11.67 9.06 -6.06
N THR A 83 -12.31 7.88 -6.06
CA THR A 83 -13.16 7.38 -4.99
C THR A 83 -12.36 7.04 -3.74
N PHE A 84 -11.15 6.49 -3.92
CA PHE A 84 -10.25 6.21 -2.80
C PHE A 84 -9.78 7.50 -2.11
N HIS A 85 -9.40 8.52 -2.90
CA HIS A 85 -9.04 9.84 -2.36
C HIS A 85 -10.20 10.48 -1.57
N GLN A 86 -11.44 10.34 -2.06
CA GLN A 86 -12.63 10.81 -1.33
C GLN A 86 -12.90 10.02 -0.04
N CYS A 87 -12.49 8.74 0.02
CA CYS A 87 -12.61 7.92 1.22
C CYS A 87 -11.50 8.19 2.24
N GLN A 88 -10.35 8.70 1.81
CA GLN A 88 -9.20 9.01 2.68
C GLN A 88 -9.55 10.08 3.73
N ASP A 89 -10.32 11.11 3.36
CA ASP A 89 -10.81 12.16 4.27
C ASP A 89 -11.59 11.62 5.48
N ARG A 90 -12.21 10.43 5.33
CA ARG A 90 -12.99 9.78 6.41
C ARG A 90 -12.13 8.94 7.35
N ILE A 91 -10.96 8.48 6.90
CA ILE A 91 -10.02 7.69 7.70
C ILE A 91 -9.20 8.59 8.62
N GLU A 92 -8.81 9.79 8.15
CA GLU A 92 -8.02 10.76 8.92
C GLU A 92 -8.85 11.57 9.94
N SER A 93 -10.19 11.46 9.88
CA SER A 93 -11.13 12.21 10.74
C SER A 93 -11.60 11.45 12.01
N ASN A 94 -11.06 10.24 12.27
CA ASN A 94 -11.31 9.47 13.51
C ASN A 94 -10.03 9.28 14.31
#